data_AF-A0A359MTB2-F1
#
_entry.id   AF-A0A359MTB2-F1
#
_cell.length_a   1.000
_cell.length_b   1.000
_cell.length_c   1.000
_cell.angle_alpha   90.00
_cell.angle_beta   90.00
_cell.angle_gamma   90.00
#
_symmetry.space_group_name_H-M   'P 1'
#
loop_
_entity.id
_entity.type
_entity.pdbx_description
1 polymer ?
#
loop_
_entity_poly.entity_id
_entity_poly.type
_entity_poly.pdbx_seq_one_letter_code
_entity_poly.pdbx_strand_id
1 'polypeptide(L)'
;RTDILSDLDIDVNRIKTWDDVVDILPLLQAKNMTFALPSKVNTYSMFLYQMGGDYYYQNGKRSALDDKIALDAFKYWMDFYTEYGLVVDYSFENRFRTGEMPIGIADYTSYNLLSISAPEINGLWTMTQIPGLKDENGNINNVAPSSGAGCVLMSDSPHKEEAWEFMKWWTSSEIQYSYGRELEAVMGPAARYNTANMEALKLLSWSTNDRNNLFAQSKNLKGIPQVPGGYYTERNLNFAKLAVLNKKSEPRQVLMKYVKDINTELRYKRKEFKLSSD
;
A
#
# COMPACT_ATOMS: atom_id res chain seq x y z
N ARG A 1 9.95 -15.47 3.56
CA ARG A 1 10.96 -16.53 3.75
C ARG A 1 10.39 -17.59 4.66
N THR A 2 9.67 -18.56 4.09
CA THR A 2 8.98 -19.61 4.86
C THR A 2 9.98 -20.55 5.54
N ASP A 3 11.14 -20.76 4.92
CA ASP A 3 12.29 -21.46 5.49
C ASP A 3 12.76 -20.81 6.80
N ILE A 4 13.10 -19.52 6.77
CA ILE A 4 13.61 -18.80 7.96
C ILE A 4 12.55 -18.73 9.05
N LEU A 5 11.30 -18.44 8.70
CA LEU A 5 10.22 -18.38 9.70
C LEU A 5 10.02 -19.75 10.36
N SER A 6 10.12 -20.86 9.62
CA SER A 6 10.02 -22.21 10.17
C SER A 6 11.17 -22.54 11.13
N ASP A 7 12.40 -22.13 10.81
CA ASP A 7 13.57 -22.30 11.68
C ASP A 7 13.46 -21.52 13.01
N LEU A 8 12.59 -20.50 13.03
CA LEU A 8 12.27 -19.71 14.23
C LEU A 8 10.98 -20.16 14.93
N ASP A 9 10.41 -21.29 14.52
CA ASP A 9 9.12 -21.81 15.00
C ASP A 9 7.94 -20.83 14.77
N ILE A 10 8.05 -19.98 13.73
CA ILE A 10 7.01 -19.03 13.32
C ILE A 10 6.25 -19.59 12.12
N ASP A 11 5.00 -20.01 12.34
CA ASP A 11 4.10 -20.35 11.25
C ASP A 11 3.51 -19.08 10.61
N VAL A 12 3.90 -18.79 9.37
CA VAL A 12 3.41 -17.65 8.59
C VAL A 12 1.88 -17.63 8.47
N ASN A 13 1.22 -18.78 8.52
CA ASN A 13 -0.23 -18.86 8.42
C ASN A 13 -0.93 -18.30 9.67
N ARG A 14 -0.22 -18.21 10.80
CA ARG A 14 -0.75 -17.63 12.04
C ARG A 14 -0.68 -16.11 12.06
N ILE A 15 0.14 -15.50 11.21
CA ILE A 15 0.29 -14.04 11.15
C ILE A 15 -0.86 -13.46 10.35
N LYS A 16 -1.97 -13.15 11.03
CA LYS A 16 -3.19 -12.60 10.41
C LYS A 16 -3.49 -11.19 10.88
N THR A 17 -2.92 -10.79 12.00
CA THR A 17 -3.15 -9.50 12.64
C THR A 17 -1.84 -8.75 12.87
N TRP A 18 -1.94 -7.45 13.11
CA TRP A 18 -0.77 -6.67 13.52
C TRP A 18 -0.26 -7.01 14.92
N ASP A 19 -1.11 -7.53 15.81
CA ASP A 19 -0.67 -8.07 17.09
C ASP A 19 0.24 -9.29 16.86
N ASP A 20 -0.14 -10.19 15.95
CA ASP A 20 0.74 -11.32 15.56
C ASP A 20 2.08 -10.83 15.01
N VAL A 21 2.09 -9.71 14.26
CA VAL A 21 3.34 -9.10 13.76
C VAL A 21 4.18 -8.59 14.92
N VAL A 22 3.59 -7.83 15.85
CA VAL A 22 4.29 -7.28 17.01
C VAL A 22 4.85 -8.40 17.90
N ASP A 23 4.09 -9.49 18.09
CA ASP A 23 4.50 -10.63 18.91
C ASP A 23 5.75 -11.35 18.37
N ILE A 24 5.95 -11.38 17.04
CA ILE A 24 7.14 -12.00 16.44
C ILE A 24 8.34 -11.06 16.35
N LEU A 25 8.18 -9.74 16.52
CA LEU A 25 9.29 -8.79 16.38
C LEU A 25 10.45 -9.10 17.33
N PRO A 26 10.25 -9.38 18.63
CA PRO A 26 11.35 -9.72 19.53
C PRO A 26 12.11 -10.98 19.11
N LEU A 27 11.41 -11.98 18.56
CA LEU A 27 12.01 -13.23 18.06
C LEU A 27 12.91 -12.96 16.85
N LEU A 28 12.44 -12.15 15.90
CA LEU A 28 13.24 -11.72 14.75
C LEU A 28 14.47 -10.91 15.21
N GLN A 29 14.26 -9.94 16.09
CA GLN A 29 15.31 -9.03 16.57
C GLN A 29 16.39 -9.76 17.37
N ALA A 30 16.04 -10.79 18.16
CA ALA A 30 17.00 -11.65 18.85
C ALA A 30 17.97 -12.38 17.89
N LYS A 31 17.62 -12.46 16.60
CA LYS A 31 18.43 -13.04 15.53
C LYS A 31 19.00 -11.98 14.56
N ASN A 32 18.97 -10.69 14.94
CA ASN A 32 19.35 -9.56 14.09
C ASN A 32 18.53 -9.48 12.78
N MET A 33 17.29 -10.00 12.80
CA MET A 33 16.33 -9.89 11.70
C MET A 33 15.28 -8.83 12.04
N THR A 34 14.50 -8.40 11.05
CA THR A 34 13.41 -7.44 11.27
C THR A 34 12.25 -7.63 10.30
N PHE A 35 11.14 -6.92 10.53
CA PHE A 35 10.00 -6.88 9.64
C PHE A 35 10.13 -5.70 8.66
N ALA A 36 9.93 -5.95 7.37
CA ALA A 36 9.92 -4.88 6.38
C ALA A 36 8.53 -4.23 6.28
N LEU A 37 8.36 -3.08 6.94
CA LEU A 37 7.19 -2.22 6.80
C LEU A 37 7.58 -0.91 6.09
N PRO A 38 7.01 -0.59 4.91
CA PRO A 38 7.36 0.64 4.21
C PRO A 38 6.96 1.90 5.01
N SER A 39 7.87 2.86 5.17
CA SER A 39 7.57 4.15 5.82
C SER A 39 6.95 5.16 4.85
N LYS A 40 5.91 4.74 4.11
CA LYS A 40 5.21 5.54 3.09
C LYS A 40 3.81 5.92 3.56
N VAL A 41 3.24 6.99 3.00
CA VAL A 41 1.87 7.43 3.32
C VAL A 41 0.83 6.34 3.05
N ASN A 42 1.05 5.46 2.07
CA ASN A 42 0.17 4.30 1.86
C ASN A 42 0.08 3.39 3.10
N THR A 43 1.17 3.23 3.85
CA THR A 43 1.16 2.45 5.10
C THR A 43 0.28 3.11 6.16
N TYR A 44 0.28 4.44 6.23
CA TYR A 44 -0.72 5.15 7.04
C TYR A 44 -2.15 4.93 6.56
N SER A 45 -2.39 5.03 5.25
CA SER A 45 -3.72 4.79 4.66
C SER A 45 -4.26 3.40 5.00
N MET A 46 -3.39 2.39 4.96
CA MET A 46 -3.69 1.02 5.37
C MET A 46 -4.17 0.99 6.82
N PHE A 47 -3.39 1.49 7.77
CA PHE A 47 -3.79 1.51 9.18
C PHE A 47 -5.07 2.32 9.41
N LEU A 48 -5.20 3.49 8.78
CA LEU A 48 -6.40 4.31 8.86
C LEU A 48 -7.64 3.53 8.44
N TYR A 49 -7.61 2.86 7.29
CA TYR A 49 -8.75 2.10 6.78
C TYR A 49 -9.01 0.81 7.57
N GLN A 50 -7.97 0.16 8.07
CA GLN A 50 -8.13 -1.02 8.93
C GLN A 50 -8.76 -0.65 10.28
N MET A 51 -8.49 0.55 10.79
CA MET A 51 -9.13 1.11 11.98
C MET A 51 -10.52 1.73 11.71
N GLY A 52 -11.02 1.65 10.46
CA GLY A 52 -12.34 2.19 10.08
C GLY A 52 -12.38 3.71 9.90
N GLY A 53 -11.23 4.37 9.80
CA GLY A 53 -11.14 5.80 9.55
C GLY A 53 -11.24 6.17 8.07
N ASP A 54 -11.39 7.47 7.81
CA ASP A 54 -11.47 8.05 6.47
C ASP A 54 -10.56 9.28 6.34
N TYR A 55 -10.22 9.63 5.10
CA TYR A 55 -9.37 10.79 4.81
C TYR A 55 -10.10 12.13 4.91
N TYR A 56 -11.39 12.14 4.57
CA TYR A 56 -12.17 13.37 4.43
C TYR A 56 -13.61 13.18 4.90
N TYR A 57 -14.17 14.24 5.47
CA TYR A 57 -15.60 14.37 5.71
C TYR A 57 -16.31 15.02 4.52
N GLN A 58 -17.62 14.82 4.45
CA GLN A 58 -18.53 15.56 3.56
C GLN A 58 -18.09 15.56 2.08
N ASN A 59 -17.67 14.41 1.55
CA ASN A 59 -17.19 14.27 0.17
C ASN A 59 -15.98 15.17 -0.17
N GLY A 60 -14.99 15.24 0.73
CA GLY A 60 -13.74 15.95 0.44
C GLY A 60 -13.77 17.45 0.73
N LYS A 61 -14.73 17.93 1.53
CA LYS A 61 -14.78 19.36 1.92
C LYS A 61 -13.81 19.69 3.05
N ARG A 62 -13.59 18.73 3.95
CA ARG A 62 -12.74 18.88 5.12
C ARG A 62 -11.95 17.60 5.35
N SER A 63 -10.71 17.75 5.83
CA SER A 63 -9.92 16.63 6.33
C SER A 63 -10.64 15.98 7.52
N ALA A 64 -10.61 14.64 7.55
CA ALA A 64 -11.02 13.82 8.69
C ALA A 64 -9.82 13.33 9.51
N LEU A 65 -8.62 13.85 9.23
CA LEU A 65 -7.39 13.41 9.88
C LEU A 65 -7.20 14.03 11.29
N ASP A 66 -8.16 14.84 11.75
CA ASP A 66 -8.30 15.31 13.12
C ASP A 66 -9.17 14.40 14.00
N ASP A 67 -9.78 13.36 13.42
CA ASP A 67 -10.54 12.37 14.18
C ASP A 67 -9.63 11.54 15.09
N LYS A 68 -10.17 11.06 16.22
CA LYS A 68 -9.47 10.16 17.13
C LYS A 68 -8.92 8.94 16.38
N ILE A 69 -9.72 8.31 15.51
CA ILE A 69 -9.29 7.13 14.74
C ILE A 69 -8.09 7.45 13.85
N ALA A 70 -8.09 8.60 13.18
CA ALA A 70 -7.00 9.00 12.30
C ALA A 70 -5.71 9.32 13.09
N LEU A 71 -5.84 10.00 14.23
CA LEU A 71 -4.74 10.29 15.13
C LEU A 71 -4.16 9.01 15.76
N ASP A 72 -5.03 8.06 16.13
CA ASP A 72 -4.66 6.74 16.64
C ASP A 72 -3.90 5.94 15.58
N ALA A 73 -4.41 5.88 14.34
CA ALA A 73 -3.76 5.21 13.22
C ALA A 73 -2.39 5.82 12.89
N PHE A 74 -2.27 7.15 12.97
CA PHE A 74 -1.01 7.83 12.72
C PHE A 74 0.03 7.52 13.80
N LYS A 75 -0.39 7.54 15.07
CA LYS A 75 0.47 7.12 16.18
C LYS A 75 0.90 5.66 16.01
N TYR A 76 -0.05 4.76 15.75
CA TYR A 76 0.21 3.33 15.56
C TYR A 76 1.22 3.07 14.43
N TRP A 77 1.08 3.79 13.31
CA TRP A 77 2.06 3.74 12.22
C TRP A 77 3.46 4.19 12.66
N MET A 78 3.56 5.28 13.44
CA MET A 78 4.84 5.80 13.91
C MET A 78 5.51 4.90 14.94
N ASP A 79 4.73 4.28 15.82
CA ASP A 79 5.24 3.39 16.87
C ASP A 79 6.09 2.23 16.29
N PHE A 80 5.77 1.74 15.08
CA PHE A 80 6.62 0.76 14.37
C PHE A 80 8.07 1.21 14.20
N TYR A 81 8.31 2.50 14.01
CA TYR A 81 9.66 3.03 13.81
C TYR A 81 10.24 3.62 15.09
N THR A 82 9.41 4.24 15.94
CA THR A 82 9.89 4.94 17.15
C THR A 82 10.01 4.04 18.37
N GLU A 83 9.12 3.06 18.52
CA GLU A 83 9.06 2.15 19.67
C GLU A 83 9.56 0.75 19.30
N TYR A 84 9.08 0.19 18.19
CA TYR A 84 9.43 -1.17 17.77
C TYR A 84 10.73 -1.26 16.96
N GLY A 85 11.33 -0.12 16.61
CA GLY A 85 12.66 -0.05 15.99
C GLY A 85 12.74 -0.59 14.56
N LEU A 86 11.65 -0.55 13.79
CA LEU A 86 11.70 -0.91 12.37
C LEU A 86 12.54 0.09 11.58
N VAL A 87 13.22 -0.42 10.55
CA VAL A 87 14.08 0.38 9.66
C VAL A 87 13.21 1.20 8.71
N VAL A 88 13.46 2.52 8.64
CA VAL A 88 12.69 3.46 7.79
C VAL A 88 13.02 3.30 6.31
N ASP A 89 14.32 3.25 5.98
CA ASP A 89 14.83 3.20 4.61
C ASP A 89 15.66 1.95 4.39
N TYR A 90 15.28 1.14 3.40
CA TYR A 90 15.94 -0.12 3.10
C TYR A 90 15.70 -0.55 1.64
N SER A 91 16.61 -1.39 1.13
CA SER A 91 16.35 -2.16 -0.10
C SER A 91 15.63 -3.45 0.27
N PHE A 92 14.32 -3.51 0.00
CA PHE A 92 13.52 -4.69 0.31
C PHE A 92 14.06 -5.93 -0.38
N GLU A 93 14.38 -5.82 -1.67
CA GLU A 93 14.93 -6.89 -2.49
C GLU A 93 16.18 -7.52 -1.84
N ASN A 94 17.18 -6.70 -1.51
CA ASN A 94 18.44 -7.18 -0.96
C ASN A 94 18.26 -7.79 0.44
N ARG A 95 17.46 -7.15 1.30
CA ARG A 95 17.27 -7.61 2.69
C ARG A 95 16.37 -8.83 2.79
N PHE A 96 15.38 -8.96 1.91
CA PHE A 96 14.56 -10.15 1.81
C PHE A 96 15.35 -11.34 1.25
N ARG A 97 16.14 -11.09 0.20
CA ARG A 97 17.06 -12.08 -0.39
C ARG A 97 18.02 -12.67 0.63
N THR A 98 18.71 -11.80 1.38
CA THR A 98 19.66 -12.23 2.43
C THR A 98 19.00 -12.86 3.65
N GLY A 99 17.70 -12.65 3.84
CA GLY A 99 16.96 -13.13 5.00
C GLY A 99 17.03 -12.21 6.22
N GLU A 100 17.67 -11.05 6.11
CA GLU A 100 17.67 -10.02 7.16
C GLU A 100 16.25 -9.50 7.44
N MET A 101 15.42 -9.43 6.39
CA MET A 101 13.99 -9.12 6.48
C MET A 101 13.18 -10.32 5.96
N PRO A 102 12.98 -11.39 6.75
CA PRO A 102 12.37 -12.63 6.28
C PRO A 102 10.86 -12.50 6.00
N ILE A 103 10.23 -11.43 6.47
CA ILE A 103 8.82 -11.10 6.30
C ILE A 103 8.65 -9.60 6.12
N GLY A 104 7.67 -9.19 5.32
CA GLY A 104 7.34 -7.79 5.11
C GLY A 104 6.23 -7.54 4.11
N ILE A 105 5.88 -6.27 3.96
CA ILE A 105 4.89 -5.77 3.02
C ILE A 105 5.61 -5.02 1.89
N ALA A 106 5.26 -5.39 0.66
CA ALA A 106 5.72 -4.71 -0.53
C ALA A 106 4.64 -4.77 -1.62
N ASP A 107 4.76 -3.93 -2.63
CA ASP A 107 3.92 -4.03 -3.82
C ASP A 107 4.15 -5.40 -4.48
N TYR A 108 3.09 -6.04 -4.98
CA TYR A 108 3.21 -7.38 -5.55
C TYR A 108 4.13 -7.45 -6.78
N THR A 109 4.44 -6.32 -7.41
CA THR A 109 5.49 -6.21 -8.44
C THR A 109 6.87 -6.63 -7.93
N SER A 110 7.13 -6.45 -6.63
CA SER A 110 8.36 -6.90 -5.97
C SER A 110 8.51 -8.43 -6.04
N TYR A 111 7.40 -9.17 -6.15
CA TYR A 111 7.44 -10.62 -6.33
C TYR A 111 8.18 -10.99 -7.62
N ASN A 112 7.82 -10.34 -8.74
CA ASN A 112 8.41 -10.61 -10.05
C ASN A 112 9.91 -10.27 -10.06
N LEU A 113 10.27 -9.16 -9.43
CA LEU A 113 11.67 -8.76 -9.26
C LEU A 113 12.46 -9.83 -8.48
N LEU A 114 11.96 -10.22 -7.31
CA LEU A 114 12.60 -11.22 -6.44
C LEU A 114 12.74 -12.60 -7.10
N SER A 115 11.74 -13.05 -7.86
CA SER A 115 11.79 -14.34 -8.56
C SER A 115 12.96 -14.46 -9.55
N ILE A 116 13.49 -13.33 -10.02
CA ILE A 116 14.62 -13.30 -10.97
C ILE A 116 15.92 -12.85 -10.32
N SER A 117 15.87 -11.85 -9.44
CA SER A 117 17.07 -11.36 -8.83
C SER A 117 17.61 -12.29 -7.74
N ALA A 118 16.76 -13.13 -7.15
CA ALA A 118 17.11 -14.06 -6.07
C ALA A 118 16.68 -15.51 -6.38
N PRO A 119 17.19 -16.14 -7.46
CA PRO A 119 16.80 -17.50 -7.83
C PRO A 119 17.19 -18.54 -6.78
N GLU A 120 18.18 -18.27 -5.93
CA GLU A 120 18.64 -19.17 -4.88
C GLU A 120 17.65 -19.35 -3.73
N ILE A 121 16.67 -18.46 -3.57
CA ILE A 121 15.59 -18.61 -2.59
C ILE A 121 14.32 -19.17 -3.21
N ASN A 122 14.34 -19.65 -4.45
CA ASN A 122 13.16 -20.20 -5.11
C ASN A 122 12.56 -21.37 -4.29
N GLY A 123 11.24 -21.34 -4.08
CA GLY A 123 10.53 -22.31 -3.23
C GLY A 123 10.69 -22.09 -1.71
N LEU A 124 11.50 -21.12 -1.28
CA LEU A 124 11.75 -20.81 0.14
C LEU A 124 10.93 -19.61 0.65
N TRP A 125 10.01 -19.08 -0.17
CA TRP A 125 9.15 -17.97 0.21
C TRP A 125 7.84 -18.02 -0.56
N THR A 126 6.89 -17.22 -0.07
CA THR A 126 5.58 -17.06 -0.68
C THR A 126 5.05 -15.67 -0.37
N MET A 127 3.98 -15.26 -1.05
CA MET A 127 3.19 -14.11 -0.67
C MET A 127 1.83 -14.54 -0.12
N THR A 128 1.27 -13.73 0.77
CA THR A 128 -0.06 -13.92 1.33
C THR A 128 -0.73 -12.56 1.53
N GLN A 129 -1.95 -12.55 2.06
CA GLN A 129 -2.67 -11.32 2.37
C GLN A 129 -1.94 -10.53 3.47
N ILE A 130 -2.08 -9.20 3.45
CA ILE A 130 -1.51 -8.37 4.51
C ILE A 130 -2.21 -8.66 5.85
N PRO A 131 -1.53 -8.46 6.99
CA PRO A 131 -2.18 -8.50 8.29
C PRO A 131 -3.23 -7.39 8.41
N GLY A 132 -4.25 -7.66 9.23
CA GLY A 132 -5.31 -6.72 9.52
C GLY A 132 -5.43 -6.34 10.99
N LEU A 133 -6.45 -5.55 11.31
CA LEU A 133 -6.87 -5.32 12.68
C LEU A 133 -8.10 -6.16 13.01
N LYS A 134 -8.08 -6.77 14.19
CA LYS A 134 -9.15 -7.63 14.68
C LYS A 134 -10.16 -6.80 15.49
N ASP A 135 -11.44 -6.92 15.19
CA ASP A 135 -12.51 -6.30 15.97
C ASP A 135 -12.91 -7.17 17.19
N GLU A 136 -13.80 -6.64 18.04
CA GLU A 136 -14.31 -7.33 19.24
C GLU A 136 -15.02 -8.65 18.90
N ASN A 137 -15.56 -8.78 17.68
CA ASN A 137 -16.26 -9.97 17.20
C ASN A 137 -15.31 -10.99 16.56
N GLY A 138 -14.03 -10.67 16.46
CA GLY A 138 -13.00 -11.50 15.85
C GLY A 138 -12.88 -11.41 14.33
N ASN A 139 -13.58 -10.47 13.68
CA ASN A 139 -13.39 -10.20 12.26
C ASN A 139 -12.07 -9.46 12.04
N ILE A 140 -11.36 -9.81 10.98
CA ILE A 140 -10.09 -9.16 10.62
C ILE A 140 -10.31 -8.22 9.44
N ASN A 141 -10.09 -6.94 9.67
CA ASN A 141 -10.05 -5.94 8.61
C ASN A 141 -8.62 -5.81 8.09
N ASN A 142 -8.34 -6.43 6.94
CA ASN A 142 -7.04 -6.38 6.25
C ASN A 142 -7.07 -5.54 4.97
N VAL A 143 -7.86 -4.47 4.97
CA VAL A 143 -7.92 -3.52 3.85
C VAL A 143 -6.52 -2.97 3.55
N ALA A 144 -6.17 -2.98 2.27
CA ALA A 144 -4.98 -2.31 1.74
C ALA A 144 -5.40 -1.12 0.87
N PRO A 145 -4.66 0.00 0.90
CA PRO A 145 -4.90 1.09 -0.03
C PRO A 145 -4.57 0.64 -1.46
N SER A 146 -5.37 1.08 -2.42
CA SER A 146 -5.07 0.93 -3.83
C SER A 146 -4.82 2.27 -4.49
N SER A 147 -3.84 2.28 -5.39
CA SER A 147 -3.58 3.36 -6.34
C SER A 147 -3.49 2.76 -7.73
N GLY A 148 -3.76 3.56 -8.75
CA GLY A 148 -3.65 3.14 -10.14
C GLY A 148 -3.39 4.31 -11.06
N ALA A 149 -2.94 3.99 -12.27
CA ALA A 149 -2.92 4.92 -13.38
C ALA A 149 -4.16 4.68 -14.25
N GLY A 150 -4.66 5.74 -14.87
CA GLY A 150 -5.78 5.67 -15.81
C GLY A 150 -5.50 6.51 -17.05
N CYS A 151 -6.21 6.21 -18.13
CA CYS A 151 -6.22 7.05 -19.32
C CYS A 151 -7.14 8.25 -19.10
N VAL A 152 -6.68 9.45 -19.49
CA VAL A 152 -7.45 10.68 -19.38
C VAL A 152 -7.66 11.26 -20.77
N LEU A 153 -8.91 11.50 -21.15
CA LEU A 153 -9.27 12.23 -22.36
C LEU A 153 -9.39 13.72 -22.03
N MET A 154 -8.53 14.53 -22.63
CA MET A 154 -8.59 15.99 -22.45
C MET A 154 -9.85 16.55 -23.12
N SER A 155 -10.60 17.39 -22.41
CA SER A 155 -11.84 18.02 -22.90
C SER A 155 -11.64 18.80 -24.20
N ASP A 156 -10.46 19.36 -24.38
CA ASP A 156 -10.13 20.24 -25.50
C ASP A 156 -9.58 19.46 -26.71
N SER A 157 -9.51 18.12 -26.62
CA SER A 157 -9.08 17.29 -27.75
C SER A 157 -10.02 17.50 -28.95
N PRO A 158 -9.48 17.72 -30.17
CA PRO A 158 -10.27 17.72 -31.40
C PRO A 158 -10.60 16.31 -31.91
N HIS A 159 -10.01 15.26 -31.32
CA HIS A 159 -10.16 13.84 -31.70
C HIS A 159 -10.77 13.04 -30.55
N LYS A 160 -11.98 13.40 -30.11
CA LYS A 160 -12.59 12.80 -28.90
C LYS A 160 -13.03 11.37 -29.15
N GLU A 161 -13.63 11.12 -30.32
CA GLU A 161 -14.16 9.84 -30.72
C GLU A 161 -13.01 8.82 -30.91
N GLU A 162 -11.96 9.18 -31.64
CA GLU A 162 -10.83 8.29 -31.88
C GLU A 162 -10.05 8.00 -30.59
N ALA A 163 -9.85 9.01 -29.74
CA ALA A 163 -9.21 8.83 -28.44
C ALA A 163 -10.05 7.94 -27.52
N TRP A 164 -11.39 8.04 -27.56
CA TRP A 164 -12.27 7.15 -26.82
C TRP A 164 -12.19 5.70 -27.29
N GLU A 165 -12.20 5.47 -28.60
CA GLU A 165 -11.99 4.13 -29.17
C GLU A 165 -10.63 3.55 -28.77
N PHE A 166 -9.56 4.36 -28.82
CA PHE A 166 -8.24 3.97 -28.35
C PHE A 166 -8.24 3.59 -26.86
N MET A 167 -8.87 4.39 -26.00
CA MET A 167 -8.95 4.12 -24.57
C MET A 167 -9.68 2.79 -24.28
N LYS A 168 -10.79 2.52 -24.98
CA LYS A 168 -11.51 1.23 -24.86
C LYS A 168 -10.65 0.06 -25.32
N TRP A 169 -10.00 0.19 -26.47
CA TRP A 169 -9.08 -0.83 -27.00
C TRP A 169 -7.95 -1.10 -26.01
N TRP A 170 -7.26 -0.06 -25.57
CA TRP A 170 -6.09 -0.16 -24.69
C TRP A 170 -6.44 -0.80 -23.35
N THR A 171 -7.59 -0.46 -22.77
CA THR A 171 -8.01 -0.97 -21.45
C THR A 171 -8.74 -2.33 -21.51
N SER A 172 -9.01 -2.84 -22.71
CA SER A 172 -9.67 -4.14 -22.90
C SER A 172 -8.82 -5.30 -22.39
N SER A 173 -9.48 -6.36 -21.93
CA SER A 173 -8.82 -7.50 -21.29
C SER A 173 -7.87 -8.24 -22.24
N GLU A 174 -8.26 -8.38 -23.51
CA GLU A 174 -7.43 -9.02 -24.54
C GLU A 174 -6.12 -8.25 -24.76
N ILE A 175 -6.22 -6.93 -24.94
CA ILE A 175 -5.06 -6.09 -25.24
C ILE A 175 -4.14 -5.96 -24.03
N GLN A 176 -4.70 -5.79 -22.83
CA GLN A 176 -3.93 -5.78 -21.58
C GLN A 176 -3.19 -7.11 -21.35
N TYR A 177 -3.83 -8.23 -21.69
CA TYR A 177 -3.19 -9.55 -21.62
C TYR A 177 -2.10 -9.72 -22.69
N SER A 178 -2.37 -9.34 -23.95
CA SER A 178 -1.37 -9.43 -25.04
C SER A 178 -0.14 -8.59 -24.70
N TYR A 179 -0.36 -7.34 -24.26
CA TYR A 179 0.71 -6.45 -23.82
C TYR A 179 1.55 -7.09 -22.71
N GLY A 180 0.91 -7.62 -21.66
CA GLY A 180 1.62 -8.28 -20.56
C GLY A 180 2.45 -9.48 -21.01
N ARG A 181 1.92 -10.30 -21.93
CA ARG A 181 2.65 -11.44 -22.48
C ARG A 181 3.83 -11.04 -23.36
N GLU A 182 3.65 -10.07 -24.24
CA GLU A 182 4.71 -9.58 -25.12
C GLU A 182 5.84 -8.95 -24.30
N LEU A 183 5.49 -8.21 -23.26
CA LEU A 183 6.44 -7.61 -22.33
C LEU A 183 7.29 -8.69 -21.63
N GLU A 184 6.65 -9.75 -21.13
CA GLU A 184 7.33 -10.90 -20.52
C GLU A 184 8.15 -11.71 -21.53
N ALA A 185 7.72 -11.82 -22.80
CA ALA A 185 8.46 -12.52 -23.85
C ALA A 185 9.76 -11.79 -24.24
N VAL A 186 9.75 -10.44 -24.22
CA VAL A 186 10.91 -9.62 -24.60
C VAL A 186 11.87 -9.41 -23.43
N MET A 187 11.34 -9.12 -22.23
CA MET A 187 12.15 -8.70 -21.07
C MET A 187 12.27 -9.79 -20.00
N GLY A 188 11.67 -10.95 -20.21
CA GLY A 188 11.63 -12.06 -19.26
C GLY A 188 10.59 -11.89 -18.14
N PRO A 189 10.49 -12.86 -17.23
CA PRO A 189 9.44 -12.90 -16.20
C PRO A 189 9.42 -11.71 -15.22
N ALA A 190 10.49 -10.91 -15.13
CA ALA A 190 10.60 -9.77 -14.21
C ALA A 190 9.71 -8.63 -14.67
N ALA A 191 9.48 -8.57 -15.97
CA ALA A 191 8.63 -7.60 -16.61
C ALA A 191 7.16 -7.98 -16.57
N ARG A 192 6.77 -9.04 -15.84
CA ARG A 192 5.37 -9.44 -15.73
C ARG A 192 4.53 -8.26 -15.26
N TYR A 193 3.57 -7.93 -16.11
CA TYR A 193 2.80 -6.71 -16.07
C TYR A 193 1.79 -6.67 -14.91
N ASN A 194 1.75 -5.54 -14.20
CA ASN A 194 0.86 -5.27 -13.07
C ASN A 194 -0.46 -4.63 -13.51
N THR A 195 -1.25 -5.36 -14.32
CA THR A 195 -2.50 -4.84 -14.87
C THR A 195 -3.55 -4.51 -13.79
N ALA A 196 -4.28 -3.40 -13.98
CA ALA A 196 -5.48 -3.09 -13.22
C ALA A 196 -6.72 -3.85 -13.75
N ASN A 197 -6.63 -4.47 -14.94
CA ASN A 197 -7.71 -5.25 -15.52
C ASN A 197 -7.76 -6.65 -14.89
N MET A 198 -8.76 -6.87 -14.04
CA MET A 198 -8.91 -8.12 -13.29
C MET A 198 -9.15 -9.35 -14.17
N GLU A 199 -9.72 -9.19 -15.37
CA GLU A 199 -9.88 -10.31 -16.31
C GLU A 199 -8.55 -10.66 -16.98
N ALA A 200 -7.75 -9.67 -17.37
CA ALA A 200 -6.40 -9.89 -17.88
C ALA A 200 -5.50 -10.54 -16.81
N LEU A 201 -5.61 -10.11 -15.55
CA LEU A 201 -4.86 -10.67 -14.43
C LEU A 201 -5.11 -12.18 -14.24
N LYS A 202 -6.34 -12.68 -14.50
CA LYS A 202 -6.67 -14.11 -14.42
C LYS A 202 -5.89 -14.96 -15.41
N LEU A 203 -5.52 -14.38 -16.55
CA LEU A 203 -4.86 -15.04 -17.67
C LEU A 203 -3.33 -15.02 -17.56
N LEU A 204 -2.77 -14.10 -16.76
CA LEU A 204 -1.32 -14.02 -16.54
C LEU A 204 -0.78 -15.27 -15.82
N SER A 205 0.48 -15.62 -16.11
CA SER A 205 1.14 -16.86 -15.68
C SER A 205 1.62 -16.86 -14.22
N TRP A 206 0.70 -16.56 -13.29
CA TRP A 206 0.91 -16.71 -11.85
C TRP A 206 0.73 -18.17 -11.42
N SER A 207 1.49 -18.60 -10.40
CA SER A 207 1.22 -19.89 -9.76
C SER A 207 -0.19 -19.88 -9.15
N THR A 208 -0.84 -21.05 -9.03
CA THR A 208 -2.21 -21.12 -8.47
C THR A 208 -2.29 -20.52 -7.08
N ASN A 209 -1.30 -20.79 -6.23
CA ASN A 209 -1.25 -20.28 -4.86
C ASN A 209 -1.13 -18.74 -4.83
N ASP A 210 -0.17 -18.21 -5.59
CA ASP A 210 0.08 -16.77 -5.69
C ASP A 210 -1.12 -16.02 -6.23
N ARG A 211 -1.72 -16.54 -7.30
CA ARG A 211 -2.94 -16.00 -7.90
C ARG A 211 -4.09 -15.97 -6.91
N ASN A 212 -4.28 -17.03 -6.12
CA ASN A 212 -5.33 -17.08 -5.11
C ASN A 212 -5.12 -16.02 -4.02
N ASN A 213 -3.89 -15.82 -3.56
CA ASN A 213 -3.57 -14.79 -2.57
C ASN A 213 -3.78 -13.36 -3.13
N LEU A 214 -3.38 -13.11 -4.39
CA LEU A 214 -3.65 -11.83 -5.06
C LEU A 214 -5.16 -11.56 -5.19
N PHE A 215 -5.96 -12.55 -5.59
CA PHE A 215 -7.42 -12.41 -5.67
C PHE A 215 -8.09 -12.33 -4.30
N ALA A 216 -7.54 -12.95 -3.27
CA ALA A 216 -8.04 -12.82 -1.91
C ALA A 216 -7.78 -11.39 -1.38
N GLN A 217 -6.57 -10.86 -1.58
CA GLN A 217 -6.25 -9.48 -1.18
C GLN A 217 -7.02 -8.44 -2.00
N SER A 218 -7.25 -8.68 -3.30
CA SER A 218 -7.91 -7.69 -4.17
C SER A 218 -9.37 -7.40 -3.79
N LYS A 219 -10.02 -8.32 -3.07
CA LYS A 219 -11.37 -8.11 -2.50
C LYS A 219 -11.40 -7.08 -1.38
N ASN A 220 -10.25 -6.82 -0.74
CA ASN A 220 -10.09 -5.93 0.40
C ASN A 220 -9.17 -4.76 0.03
N LEU A 221 -9.48 -4.09 -1.07
CA LEU A 221 -8.78 -2.87 -1.52
C LEU A 221 -9.68 -1.65 -1.33
N LYS A 222 -9.10 -0.53 -0.88
CA LYS A 222 -9.79 0.75 -0.79
C LYS A 222 -8.98 1.84 -1.47
N GLY A 223 -9.57 2.49 -2.47
CA GLY A 223 -8.95 3.61 -3.16
C GLY A 223 -8.87 4.85 -2.28
N ILE A 224 -7.76 5.57 -2.36
CA ILE A 224 -7.61 6.86 -1.66
C ILE A 224 -8.38 7.93 -2.46
N PRO A 225 -9.40 8.59 -1.86
CA PRO A 225 -10.23 9.54 -2.58
C PRO A 225 -9.42 10.75 -3.07
N GLN A 226 -9.57 11.07 -4.34
CA GLN A 226 -8.97 12.26 -4.95
C GLN A 226 -9.96 13.42 -4.87
N VAL A 227 -9.53 14.52 -4.25
CA VAL A 227 -10.36 15.71 -4.02
C VAL A 227 -9.56 16.96 -4.39
N PRO A 228 -10.20 18.08 -4.77
CA PRO A 228 -9.50 19.34 -4.99
C PRO A 228 -8.69 19.77 -3.78
N GLY A 229 -7.37 19.95 -3.96
CA GLY A 229 -6.43 20.22 -2.85
C GLY A 229 -5.87 18.96 -2.18
N GLY A 230 -6.30 17.76 -2.55
CA GLY A 230 -5.88 16.50 -1.95
C GLY A 230 -4.39 16.19 -2.05
N TYR A 231 -3.69 16.72 -3.06
CA TYR A 231 -2.23 16.64 -3.19
C TYR A 231 -1.49 17.20 -1.95
N TYR A 232 -2.11 18.14 -1.25
CA TYR A 232 -1.57 18.75 -0.05
C TYR A 232 -1.74 17.86 1.18
N THR A 233 -2.74 16.99 1.20
CA THR A 233 -2.94 15.99 2.25
C THR A 233 -1.77 15.01 2.32
N GLU A 234 -1.41 14.38 1.20
CA GLU A 234 -0.29 13.44 1.15
C GLU A 234 1.04 14.11 1.53
N ARG A 235 1.29 15.31 0.98
CA ARG A 235 2.47 16.10 1.30
C ARG A 235 2.60 16.38 2.81
N ASN A 236 1.53 16.84 3.43
CA ASN A 236 1.53 17.18 4.85
C ASN A 236 1.58 15.94 5.76
N LEU A 237 0.99 14.81 5.35
CA LEU A 237 1.20 13.53 6.03
C LEU A 237 2.68 13.12 6.01
N ASN A 238 3.37 13.32 4.89
CA ASN A 238 4.80 13.05 4.80
C ASN A 238 5.62 14.02 5.68
N PHE A 239 5.26 15.31 5.74
CA PHE A 239 5.91 16.26 6.64
C PHE A 239 5.65 15.94 8.12
N ALA A 240 4.44 15.48 8.46
CA ALA A 240 4.11 14.99 9.79
C ALA A 240 4.99 13.79 10.17
N LYS A 241 5.07 12.78 9.30
CA LYS A 241 5.94 11.61 9.45
C LYS A 241 7.39 12.02 9.70
N LEU A 242 7.95 12.87 8.85
CA LEU A 242 9.33 13.34 8.97
C LEU A 242 9.57 14.12 10.27
N ALA A 243 8.60 14.89 10.75
CA ALA A 243 8.71 15.58 12.02
C ALA A 243 8.74 14.61 13.22
N VAL A 244 7.95 13.54 13.19
CA VAL A 244 8.01 12.49 14.22
C VAL A 244 9.36 11.78 14.18
N LEU A 245 9.75 11.25 13.03
CA LEU A 245 10.96 10.44 12.87
C LEU A 245 12.25 11.24 13.16
N ASN A 246 12.36 12.47 12.66
CA ASN A 246 13.60 13.24 12.75
C ASN A 246 13.66 14.16 13.98
N LYS A 247 12.51 14.63 14.48
CA LYS A 247 12.45 15.61 15.58
C LYS A 247 11.84 15.05 16.86
N LYS A 248 11.55 13.75 16.91
CA LYS A 248 10.92 13.06 18.07
C LYS A 248 9.67 13.77 18.59
N SER A 249 8.91 14.35 17.66
CA SER A 249 7.70 15.09 17.99
C SER A 249 6.55 14.12 18.30
N GLU A 250 5.62 14.53 19.15
CA GLU A 250 4.46 13.69 19.50
C GLU A 250 3.55 13.50 18.26
N PRO A 251 3.25 12.26 17.83
CA PRO A 251 2.57 11.99 16.56
C PRO A 251 1.21 12.69 16.41
N ARG A 252 0.35 12.65 17.43
CA ARG A 252 -1.02 13.20 17.32
C ARG A 252 -1.00 14.71 17.19
N GLN A 253 -0.23 15.39 18.03
CA GLN A 253 -0.06 16.84 18.02
C GLN A 253 0.49 17.34 16.68
N VAL A 254 1.49 16.64 16.14
CA VAL A 254 2.06 16.99 14.83
C VAL A 254 1.03 16.84 13.72
N LEU A 255 0.30 15.71 13.66
CA LEU A 255 -0.73 15.52 12.65
C LEU A 255 -1.82 16.61 12.76
N MET A 256 -2.34 16.87 13.97
CA MET A 256 -3.33 17.93 14.21
C MET A 256 -2.87 19.30 13.72
N LYS A 257 -1.58 19.63 13.86
CA LYS A 257 -1.03 20.88 13.33
C LYS A 257 -1.18 20.95 11.81
N TYR A 258 -0.75 19.90 11.12
CA TYR A 258 -0.79 19.83 9.66
C TYR A 258 -2.21 19.72 9.09
N VAL A 259 -3.18 19.20 9.85
CA VAL A 259 -4.60 19.21 9.43
C VAL A 259 -5.12 20.62 9.16
N LYS A 260 -4.63 21.64 9.89
CA LYS A 260 -5.00 23.04 9.65
C LYS A 260 -4.55 23.51 8.27
N ASP A 261 -3.34 23.13 7.87
CA ASP A 261 -2.76 23.48 6.58
C ASP A 261 -3.52 22.76 5.44
N ILE A 262 -3.85 21.47 5.65
CA ILE A 262 -4.68 20.67 4.73
C ILE A 262 -6.05 21.33 4.53
N ASN A 263 -6.76 21.67 5.59
CA ASN A 263 -8.08 22.30 5.50
C ASN A 263 -8.04 23.69 4.85
N THR A 264 -6.92 24.41 4.98
CA THR A 264 -6.73 25.70 4.31
C THR A 264 -6.63 25.51 2.80
N GLU A 265 -5.83 24.54 2.34
CA GLU A 265 -5.68 24.25 0.92
C GLU A 265 -6.94 23.65 0.29
N LEU A 266 -7.63 22.74 0.99
CA LEU A 266 -8.92 22.20 0.52
C LEU A 266 -9.93 23.33 0.27
N ARG A 267 -10.08 24.26 1.22
CA ARG A 267 -10.98 25.42 1.04
C ARG A 267 -10.54 26.32 -0.11
N TYR A 268 -9.24 26.60 -0.21
CA TYR A 268 -8.68 27.41 -1.29
C TYR A 268 -8.98 26.82 -2.68
N LYS A 269 -8.70 25.53 -2.88
CA LYS A 269 -8.93 24.86 -4.17
C LYS A 269 -10.40 24.69 -4.52
N ARG A 270 -11.26 24.43 -3.53
CA ARG A 270 -12.70 24.40 -3.78
C ARG A 270 -13.24 25.74 -4.24
N LYS A 271 -12.77 26.85 -3.65
CA LYS A 271 -13.11 28.21 -4.09
C LYS A 271 -12.59 28.48 -5.51
N GLU A 272 -11.36 28.09 -5.81
CA GLU A 272 -10.75 28.22 -7.14
C GLU A 272 -11.59 27.53 -8.22
N PHE A 273 -12.09 26.32 -7.94
CA PHE A 273 -12.94 25.55 -8.86
C PHE A 273 -14.44 25.84 -8.72
N LYS A 274 -14.84 26.88 -7.97
CA LYS A 274 -16.25 27.26 -7.75
C LYS A 274 -17.13 26.13 -7.20
N LEU A 275 -16.55 25.29 -6.33
CA LEU A 275 -17.25 24.20 -5.63
C LEU A 275 -17.76 24.69 -4.27
N SER A 276 -18.86 24.11 -3.77
CA SER A 276 -19.41 24.39 -2.42
C SER A 276 -18.34 24.17 -1.34
N SER A 277 -18.17 25.11 -0.43
CA SER A 277 -17.19 25.08 0.66
C SER A 277 -17.79 24.88 2.06
N ASP A 278 -19.11 24.79 2.14
CA ASP A 278 -19.90 24.58 3.37
C ASP A 278 -20.24 23.10 3.59
#